data_AF-A0A524HFP3-F1
#
_entry.id   AF-A0A524HFP3-F1
#
_cell.length_a   1.000
_cell.length_b   1.000
_cell.length_c   1.000
_cell.angle_alpha   90.00
_cell.angle_beta   90.00
_cell.angle_gamma   90.00
#
_symmetry.space_group_name_H-M   'P 1'
#
loop_
_entity.id
_entity.type
_entity.pdbx_description
1 polymer ?
#
loop_
_entity_poly.entity_id
_entity_poly.type
_entity_poly.pdbx_seq_one_letter_code
_entity_poly.pdbx_strand_id
1 'polypeptide(L)'
;MIYKIRYTKKNNMDKKHIKTRALGAIIILLLTGCQFEKQPTKIGDVGIASQTSPDSSDQVPLETIYNVGDIISINDTILVVLGWDQPPGGDFNPPDEGKKYIVVDVMIANQGKKSFNSSPVFQMTLKNPSGQKYNVNGKANIASGSNTPNGEVNPGEVIRGKVGFHVPEDQTNFTFVYEANLIGLGEVSVNLGSTPIAMNPPTDLSLVQQQMVYKIGDLIEISGLVIQVLQVSFPDGNEIVKPKEGYRFVAVDVQVENQGELVQEITSIVQMYLKDSTG
;
A
#
# COMPACT_ATOMS: atom_id res chain seq x y z
N MET A 1 -29.43 17.56 -42.95
CA MET A 1 -29.71 18.81 -42.22
C MET A 1 -28.41 19.29 -41.58
N ILE A 2 -27.87 20.41 -42.07
CA ILE A 2 -26.62 21.01 -41.59
C ILE A 2 -27.02 22.18 -40.68
N TYR A 3 -26.70 22.11 -39.38
CA TYR A 3 -26.85 23.25 -38.48
C TYR A 3 -25.48 23.88 -38.21
N LYS A 4 -25.39 25.16 -38.58
CA LYS A 4 -24.22 26.04 -38.49
C LYS A 4 -24.35 26.85 -37.20
N ILE A 5 -23.49 26.61 -36.21
CA ILE A 5 -23.48 27.40 -34.96
C ILE A 5 -22.46 28.52 -35.09
N ARG A 6 -22.94 29.77 -35.02
CA ARG A 6 -22.13 31.00 -34.95
C ARG A 6 -21.74 31.28 -33.50
N TYR A 7 -20.45 31.49 -33.24
CA TYR A 7 -19.97 32.07 -31.98
C TYR A 7 -20.00 33.60 -32.08
N THR A 8 -20.63 34.26 -31.10
CA THR A 8 -20.62 35.73 -30.98
C THR A 8 -19.76 36.13 -29.79
N LYS A 9 -18.63 36.78 -30.06
CA LYS A 9 -17.70 37.34 -29.08
C LYS A 9 -18.25 38.68 -28.59
N LYS A 10 -18.57 38.81 -27.30
CA LYS A 10 -18.95 40.10 -26.70
C LYS A 10 -17.75 40.67 -25.92
N ASN A 11 -16.97 41.50 -26.59
CA ASN A 11 -16.10 42.48 -25.93
C ASN A 11 -16.96 43.67 -25.52
N ASN A 12 -16.83 44.16 -24.29
CA ASN A 12 -16.97 45.58 -24.02
C ASN A 12 -16.00 45.98 -22.89
N MET A 13 -14.99 46.75 -23.28
CA MET A 13 -14.19 47.58 -22.39
C MET A 13 -15.00 48.85 -22.10
N ASP A 14 -15.14 49.21 -20.84
CA ASP A 14 -15.39 50.60 -20.45
C ASP A 14 -14.25 51.09 -19.58
N LYS A 15 -13.51 52.07 -20.10
CA LYS A 15 -12.47 52.82 -19.40
C LYS A 15 -13.11 54.02 -18.73
N LYS A 16 -12.92 54.18 -17.42
CA LYS A 16 -13.02 55.50 -16.78
C LYS A 16 -11.87 55.70 -15.80
N HIS A 17 -11.10 56.75 -16.04
CA HIS A 17 -9.94 57.17 -15.26
C HIS A 17 -10.33 57.64 -13.84
N ILE A 18 -9.70 57.09 -12.81
CA ILE A 18 -9.59 57.70 -11.49
C ILE A 18 -8.12 57.85 -11.14
N LYS A 19 -7.73 59.08 -10.79
CA LYS A 19 -6.37 59.52 -10.53
C LYS A 19 -5.88 59.04 -9.15
N THR A 20 -4.59 58.70 -9.17
CA THR A 20 -3.63 58.29 -8.14
C THR A 20 -3.73 59.00 -6.78
N ARG A 21 -3.68 58.23 -5.68
CA ARG A 21 -2.89 58.54 -4.47
C ARG A 21 -2.32 57.24 -3.89
N ALA A 22 -0.99 57.18 -3.84
CA ALA A 22 -0.21 56.11 -3.23
C ALA A 22 -0.25 56.23 -1.70
N LEU A 23 -0.35 55.09 -0.98
CA LEU A 23 0.53 54.70 0.14
C LEU A 23 0.08 53.33 0.70
N GLY A 24 1.03 52.41 0.90
CA GLY A 24 0.83 51.20 1.69
C GLY A 24 1.08 49.90 0.93
N ALA A 25 2.36 49.57 0.70
CA ALA A 25 2.75 48.20 0.40
C ALA A 25 2.51 47.32 1.64
N ILE A 26 1.40 46.58 1.66
CA ILE A 26 1.24 45.44 2.57
C ILE A 26 1.65 44.22 1.76
N ILE A 27 2.93 43.89 1.88
CA ILE A 27 3.44 42.55 1.55
C ILE A 27 2.83 41.64 2.62
N ILE A 28 1.72 40.96 2.28
CA ILE A 28 1.28 39.79 3.04
C ILE A 28 2.28 38.69 2.69
N LEU A 29 3.30 38.55 3.55
CA LEU A 29 4.11 37.34 3.62
C LEU A 29 3.15 36.18 3.93
N LEU A 30 2.78 35.41 2.91
CA LEU A 30 2.21 34.07 3.08
C LEU A 30 3.33 33.14 3.56
N LEU A 31 3.78 33.33 4.80
CA LEU A 31 4.58 32.36 5.54
C LEU A 31 3.67 31.70 6.56
N THR A 32 2.97 30.63 6.18
CA THR A 32 2.61 29.53 7.09
C THR A 32 2.05 28.40 6.25
N GLY A 33 2.86 27.36 6.09
CA GLY A 33 2.50 26.20 5.30
C GLY A 33 3.69 25.36 4.84
N CYS A 34 4.87 25.45 5.48
CA CYS A 34 5.68 24.25 5.57
C CYS A 34 4.86 23.25 6.40
N GLN A 35 4.03 22.45 5.74
CA GLN A 35 3.64 21.17 6.31
C GLN A 35 4.97 20.45 6.50
N PHE A 36 5.46 20.45 7.75
CA PHE A 36 6.60 19.61 8.11
C PHE A 36 6.20 18.19 7.76
N GLU A 37 6.80 17.67 6.70
CA GLU A 37 6.64 16.28 6.30
C GLU A 37 7.11 15.42 7.47
N LYS A 38 6.19 14.58 7.97
CA LYS A 38 6.47 13.78 9.15
C LYS A 38 7.47 12.71 8.78
N GLN A 39 8.64 12.77 9.42
CA GLN A 39 9.59 11.66 9.40
C GLN A 39 8.90 10.38 9.90
N PRO A 40 9.27 9.21 9.38
CA PRO A 40 8.76 7.96 9.92
C PRO A 40 9.02 7.87 11.42
N THR A 41 8.11 7.28 12.17
CA THR A 41 8.18 7.13 13.62
C THR A 41 7.74 5.72 14.03
N LYS A 42 8.53 5.03 14.86
CA LYS A 42 8.09 3.78 15.50
C LYS A 42 7.02 4.10 16.53
N ILE A 43 5.85 3.47 16.39
CA ILE A 43 4.68 3.63 17.28
C ILE A 43 4.34 2.36 18.06
N GLY A 44 5.05 1.25 17.81
CA GLY A 44 4.86 -0.02 18.51
C GLY A 44 5.80 -1.11 18.02
N ASP A 45 5.60 -2.33 18.52
CA ASP A 45 6.34 -3.53 18.13
C ASP A 45 5.42 -4.77 18.28
N VAL A 46 5.57 -5.75 17.39
CA VAL A 46 4.77 -6.98 17.34
C VAL A 46 5.11 -7.95 18.50
N GLY A 47 6.17 -7.69 19.28
CA GLY A 47 6.78 -8.61 20.22
C GLY A 47 6.66 -8.35 21.73
N ILE A 48 6.07 -7.26 22.24
CA ILE A 48 5.60 -7.01 23.65
C ILE A 48 5.22 -5.51 23.79
N ALA A 49 4.15 -5.23 24.54
CA ALA A 49 3.81 -3.87 24.96
C ALA A 49 4.80 -3.32 26.00
N SER A 50 5.58 -2.29 25.65
CA SER A 50 5.98 -1.23 26.57
C SER A 50 6.50 0.00 25.85
N GLN A 51 6.01 1.14 26.35
CA GLN A 51 6.30 2.50 25.93
C GLN A 51 7.77 2.85 26.18
N THR A 52 8.39 3.52 25.21
CA THR A 52 9.23 4.69 25.52
C THR A 52 9.31 5.57 24.27
N SER A 53 8.80 6.80 24.37
CA SER A 53 9.02 7.85 23.38
C SER A 53 10.48 8.31 23.45
N PRO A 54 11.17 8.55 22.32
CA PRO A 54 12.45 9.23 22.36
C PRO A 54 12.24 10.72 22.66
N ASP A 55 13.05 11.22 23.59
CA ASP A 55 13.24 12.63 23.89
C ASP A 55 13.73 13.37 22.64
N SER A 56 13.15 14.55 22.38
CA SER A 56 13.40 15.33 21.18
C SER A 56 14.70 16.13 21.36
N SER A 57 15.76 15.70 20.66
CA SER A 57 16.94 16.54 20.45
C SER A 57 17.10 16.84 18.96
N ASP A 58 17.17 18.13 18.64
CA ASP A 58 17.49 18.62 17.30
C ASP A 58 18.93 18.22 16.94
N GLN A 59 19.05 17.13 16.20
CA GLN A 59 20.25 16.71 15.50
C GLN A 59 19.85 16.39 14.05
N VAL A 60 20.69 16.78 13.10
CA VAL A 60 20.55 16.52 11.66
C VAL A 60 20.12 15.06 11.43
N PRO A 61 19.10 14.74 10.63
CA PRO A 61 18.51 13.40 10.62
C PRO A 61 19.52 12.37 10.11
N LEU A 62 19.99 11.50 11.00
CA LEU A 62 20.54 10.21 10.59
C LEU A 62 19.37 9.39 10.04
N GLU A 63 19.53 8.73 8.88
CA GLU A 63 18.53 7.78 8.36
C GLU A 63 18.23 6.74 9.45
N THR A 64 17.01 6.77 10.00
CA THR A 64 16.62 5.82 11.05
C THR A 64 16.34 4.47 10.40
N ILE A 65 17.08 3.44 10.81
CA ILE A 65 16.88 2.06 10.38
C ILE A 65 16.08 1.34 11.47
N TYR A 66 14.88 0.91 11.11
CA TYR A 66 13.96 0.12 11.94
C TYR A 66 14.29 -1.37 11.88
N ASN A 67 13.60 -2.17 12.70
CA ASN A 67 13.77 -3.63 12.73
C ASN A 67 12.48 -4.34 12.29
N VAL A 68 12.62 -5.58 11.84
CA VAL A 68 11.47 -6.48 11.65
C VAL A 68 10.66 -6.55 12.94
N GLY A 69 9.34 -6.39 12.83
CA GLY A 69 8.41 -6.34 13.97
C GLY A 69 8.04 -4.92 14.43
N ASP A 70 8.81 -3.90 14.05
CA ASP A 70 8.46 -2.51 14.36
C ASP A 70 7.15 -2.11 13.67
N ILE A 71 6.26 -1.44 14.41
CA ILE A 71 5.09 -0.77 13.84
C ILE A 71 5.47 0.67 13.56
N ILE A 72 5.54 1.04 12.28
CA ILE A 72 6.12 2.31 11.83
C ILE A 72 5.01 3.16 11.21
N SER A 73 4.80 4.36 11.74
CA SER A 73 3.90 5.34 11.14
C SER A 73 4.69 6.31 10.27
N ILE A 74 4.23 6.55 9.06
CA ILE A 74 4.73 7.61 8.18
C ILE A 74 3.53 8.27 7.49
N ASN A 75 3.36 9.58 7.73
CA ASN A 75 2.15 10.30 7.34
C ASN A 75 0.87 9.62 7.87
N ASP A 76 -0.02 9.22 6.96
CA ASP A 76 -1.28 8.53 7.23
C ASP A 76 -1.19 7.02 6.93
N THR A 77 0.04 6.48 6.83
CA THR A 77 0.32 5.08 6.56
C THR A 77 0.99 4.42 7.77
N ILE A 78 0.59 3.19 8.08
CA ILE A 78 1.32 2.30 8.97
C ILE A 78 1.99 1.21 8.12
N LEU A 79 3.27 0.96 8.37
CA LEU A 79 4.05 -0.12 7.79
C LEU A 79 4.52 -1.06 8.90
N VAL A 80 4.38 -2.36 8.67
CA VAL A 80 4.98 -3.41 9.50
C VAL A 80 5.67 -4.42 8.59
N VAL A 81 6.95 -4.69 8.82
CA VAL A 81 7.63 -5.85 8.23
C VAL A 81 7.52 -6.98 9.24
N LEU A 82 6.71 -8.00 8.92
CA LEU A 82 6.47 -9.14 9.82
C LEU A 82 7.60 -10.16 9.78
N GLY A 83 8.39 -10.16 8.71
CA GLY A 83 9.39 -11.18 8.52
C GLY A 83 9.91 -11.26 7.09
N TRP A 84 10.80 -12.21 6.88
CA TRP A 84 11.28 -12.56 5.55
C TRP A 84 11.77 -14.00 5.51
N ASP A 85 11.80 -14.57 4.31
CA ASP A 85 12.21 -15.94 4.05
C ASP A 85 12.95 -16.09 2.70
N GLN A 86 13.52 -17.27 2.44
CA GLN A 86 14.26 -17.64 1.24
C GLN A 86 13.61 -18.85 0.55
N PRO A 87 12.49 -18.67 -0.15
CA PRO A 87 11.86 -19.79 -0.83
C PRO A 87 12.79 -20.32 -1.94
N PRO A 88 12.91 -21.64 -2.10
CA PRO A 88 13.78 -22.25 -3.13
C PRO A 88 13.26 -22.05 -4.55
N GLY A 89 12.03 -21.55 -4.73
CA GLY A 89 11.31 -21.62 -5.99
C GLY A 89 10.74 -23.02 -6.24
N GLY A 90 10.12 -23.20 -7.40
CA GLY A 90 9.69 -24.51 -7.88
C GLY A 90 10.54 -24.97 -9.06
N ASP A 91 10.36 -26.22 -9.51
CA ASP A 91 11.17 -26.82 -10.60
C ASP A 91 11.21 -25.98 -11.90
N PHE A 92 10.11 -25.26 -12.18
CA PHE A 92 9.98 -24.39 -13.35
C PHE A 92 10.29 -22.92 -13.07
N ASN A 93 10.63 -22.58 -11.82
CA ASN A 93 10.92 -21.22 -11.37
C ASN A 93 12.00 -21.18 -10.27
N PRO A 94 13.16 -21.85 -10.43
CA PRO A 94 14.26 -21.70 -9.48
C PRO A 94 14.91 -20.31 -9.61
N PRO A 95 15.64 -19.83 -8.58
CA PRO A 95 16.59 -18.73 -8.73
C PRO A 95 17.59 -18.99 -9.87
N ASP A 96 18.19 -17.93 -10.42
CA ASP A 96 19.31 -18.10 -11.35
C ASP A 96 20.51 -18.68 -10.59
N GLU A 97 21.44 -19.32 -11.31
CA GLU A 97 22.68 -19.84 -10.73
C GLU A 97 23.45 -18.76 -9.95
N GLY A 98 23.91 -19.11 -8.74
CA GLY A 98 24.62 -18.21 -7.84
C GLY A 98 23.74 -17.13 -7.19
N LYS A 99 22.42 -17.26 -7.27
CA LYS A 99 21.45 -16.35 -6.67
C LYS A 99 20.42 -17.08 -5.81
N LYS A 100 19.71 -16.30 -5.00
CA LYS A 100 18.61 -16.74 -4.15
C LYS A 100 17.45 -15.75 -4.20
N TYR A 101 16.26 -16.23 -3.84
CA TYR A 101 15.12 -15.36 -3.56
C TYR A 101 15.15 -14.88 -2.11
N ILE A 102 14.75 -13.64 -1.91
CA ILE A 102 14.42 -13.04 -0.61
C ILE A 102 12.99 -12.57 -0.71
N VAL A 103 12.12 -12.99 0.21
CA VAL A 103 10.71 -12.62 0.22
C VAL A 103 10.37 -12.00 1.56
N VAL A 104 9.91 -10.75 1.54
CA VAL A 104 9.56 -9.97 2.74
C VAL A 104 8.04 -9.96 2.92
N ASP A 105 7.55 -10.30 4.12
CA ASP A 105 6.13 -10.24 4.49
C ASP A 105 5.81 -8.88 5.12
N VAL A 106 4.90 -8.14 4.50
CA VAL A 106 4.65 -6.73 4.79
C VAL A 106 3.16 -6.51 5.00
N MET A 107 2.82 -5.78 6.07
CA MET A 107 1.50 -5.19 6.27
C MET A 107 1.56 -3.68 6.06
N ILE A 108 0.54 -3.17 5.38
CA ILE A 108 0.34 -1.74 5.16
C ILE A 108 -1.08 -1.40 5.59
N ALA A 109 -1.24 -0.35 6.39
CA ALA A 109 -2.55 0.13 6.78
C ALA A 109 -2.72 1.63 6.53
N ASN A 110 -3.94 2.03 6.22
CA ASN A 110 -4.31 3.43 6.04
C ASN A 110 -5.00 3.97 7.31
N GLN A 111 -4.30 4.81 8.06
CA GLN A 111 -4.85 5.51 9.23
C GLN A 111 -5.42 6.90 8.88
N GLY A 112 -5.37 7.30 7.60
CA GLY A 112 -5.86 8.57 7.08
C GLY A 112 -7.34 8.60 6.76
N LYS A 113 -7.76 9.68 6.09
CA LYS A 113 -9.16 9.93 5.68
C LYS A 113 -9.42 9.75 4.19
N LYS A 114 -8.37 9.51 3.39
CA LYS A 114 -8.44 9.32 1.94
C LYS A 114 -7.80 8.00 1.59
N SER A 115 -8.27 7.35 0.53
CA SER A 115 -7.58 6.19 -0.02
C SER A 115 -6.21 6.59 -0.60
N PHE A 116 -5.29 5.63 -0.64
CA PHE A 116 -4.04 5.73 -1.40
C PHE A 116 -3.81 4.44 -2.18
N ASN A 117 -2.91 4.47 -3.16
CA ASN A 117 -2.52 3.28 -3.91
C ASN A 117 -1.16 2.78 -3.42
N SER A 118 -1.10 1.52 -3.00
CA SER A 118 0.14 0.80 -2.74
C SER A 118 0.63 0.15 -4.03
N SER A 119 1.88 0.44 -4.41
CA SER A 119 2.53 -0.14 -5.57
C SER A 119 3.94 -0.62 -5.24
N PRO A 120 4.09 -1.90 -4.86
CA PRO A 120 5.39 -2.48 -4.50
C PRO A 120 6.48 -2.28 -5.55
N VAL A 121 6.14 -2.33 -6.85
CA VAL A 121 7.11 -2.13 -7.94
C VAL A 121 7.76 -0.74 -7.92
N PHE A 122 7.02 0.28 -7.50
CA PHE A 122 7.52 1.66 -7.45
C PHE A 122 7.96 2.09 -6.06
N GLN A 123 7.42 1.47 -5.01
CA GLN A 123 7.62 1.91 -3.62
C GLN A 123 8.55 1.02 -2.82
N MET A 124 8.94 -0.15 -3.32
CA MET A 124 9.67 -1.13 -2.51
C MET A 124 10.95 -1.61 -3.18
N THR A 125 12.05 -1.52 -2.44
CA THR A 125 13.35 -2.02 -2.88
C THR A 125 14.05 -2.75 -1.73
N LEU A 126 15.04 -3.57 -2.08
CA LEU A 126 15.95 -4.18 -1.13
C LEU A 126 17.35 -3.59 -1.33
N LYS A 127 18.03 -3.21 -0.26
CA LYS A 127 19.36 -2.60 -0.27
C LYS A 127 20.34 -3.52 0.44
N ASN A 128 21.47 -3.86 -0.18
CA ASN A 128 22.54 -4.60 0.51
C ASN A 128 23.43 -3.64 1.33
N PRO A 129 24.37 -4.15 2.16
CA PRO A 129 25.25 -3.30 2.97
C PRO A 129 26.13 -2.33 2.17
N SER A 130 26.40 -2.60 0.88
CA SER A 130 27.15 -1.67 0.03
C SER A 130 26.27 -0.60 -0.62
N GLY A 131 24.97 -0.58 -0.34
CA GLY A 131 24.01 0.39 -0.88
C GLY A 131 23.44 0.02 -2.25
N GLN A 132 23.75 -1.16 -2.80
CA GLN A 132 23.16 -1.62 -4.06
C GLN A 132 21.68 -1.93 -3.86
N LYS A 133 20.82 -1.31 -4.68
CA LYS A 133 19.37 -1.55 -4.71
C LYS A 133 19.01 -2.72 -5.61
N TYR A 134 18.02 -3.50 -5.18
CA TYR A 134 17.37 -4.58 -5.91
C TYR A 134 15.88 -4.28 -5.97
N ASN A 135 15.32 -4.35 -7.17
CA ASN A 135 13.90 -4.09 -7.40
C ASN A 135 13.07 -5.36 -7.18
N VAL A 136 11.76 -5.18 -6.97
CA VAL A 136 10.80 -6.28 -6.91
C VAL A 136 10.94 -7.21 -8.11
N ASN A 137 10.93 -8.52 -7.86
CA ASN A 137 11.10 -9.56 -8.86
C ASN A 137 9.86 -10.46 -8.95
N GLY A 138 9.29 -10.56 -10.15
CA GLY A 138 8.07 -11.36 -10.39
C GLY A 138 8.25 -12.87 -10.14
N LYS A 139 9.41 -13.46 -10.47
CA LYS A 139 9.68 -14.87 -10.19
C LYS A 139 9.73 -15.14 -8.68
N ALA A 140 10.37 -14.25 -7.92
CA ALA A 140 10.39 -14.33 -6.46
C ALA A 140 8.99 -14.15 -5.85
N ASN A 141 8.16 -13.24 -6.39
CA ASN A 141 6.75 -13.10 -5.98
C ASN A 141 5.97 -14.39 -6.23
N ILE A 142 6.12 -15.02 -7.40
CA ILE A 142 5.49 -16.32 -7.70
C ILE A 142 5.97 -17.40 -6.71
N ALA A 143 7.27 -17.43 -6.41
CA ALA A 143 7.86 -18.37 -5.45
C ALA A 143 7.36 -18.15 -4.01
N SER A 144 6.95 -16.92 -3.65
CA SER A 144 6.41 -16.61 -2.32
C SER A 144 5.10 -17.34 -1.99
N GLY A 145 4.36 -17.75 -3.03
CA GLY A 145 3.02 -18.33 -2.88
C GLY A 145 1.94 -17.35 -2.40
N SER A 146 2.24 -16.05 -2.31
CA SER A 146 1.32 -15.01 -1.85
C SER A 146 1.29 -13.84 -2.85
N ASN A 147 0.25 -13.02 -2.77
CA ASN A 147 0.16 -11.79 -3.54
C ASN A 147 1.03 -10.70 -2.90
N THR A 148 1.44 -9.74 -3.72
CA THR A 148 2.05 -8.51 -3.21
C THR A 148 0.96 -7.60 -2.62
N PRO A 149 1.29 -6.73 -1.64
CA PRO A 149 0.35 -5.75 -1.09
C PRO A 149 0.15 -4.60 -2.09
N ASN A 150 -0.46 -4.88 -3.24
CA ASN A 150 -0.65 -3.97 -4.36
C ASN A 150 -2.13 -3.63 -4.54
N GLY A 151 -2.46 -2.35 -4.68
CA GLY A 151 -3.83 -1.91 -4.90
C GLY A 151 -4.21 -0.66 -4.13
N GLU A 152 -5.47 -0.26 -4.25
CA GLU A 152 -6.04 0.82 -3.44
C GLU A 152 -6.25 0.36 -1.99
N VAL A 153 -5.90 1.25 -1.05
CA VAL A 153 -6.01 1.05 0.40
C VAL A 153 -6.93 2.12 0.95
N ASN A 154 -8.15 1.75 1.30
CA ASN A 154 -9.18 2.66 1.82
C ASN A 154 -8.89 3.10 3.26
N PRO A 155 -9.51 4.19 3.76
CA PRO A 155 -9.42 4.56 5.18
C PRO A 155 -9.76 3.40 6.12
N GLY A 156 -8.88 3.11 7.07
CA GLY A 156 -9.02 2.00 8.01
C GLY A 156 -8.70 0.62 7.43
N GLU A 157 -8.32 0.54 6.15
CA GLU A 157 -7.95 -0.71 5.51
C GLU A 157 -6.55 -1.16 5.91
N VAL A 158 -6.41 -2.46 6.10
CA VAL A 158 -5.13 -3.17 6.15
C VAL A 158 -5.05 -4.04 4.90
N ILE A 159 -3.90 -4.00 4.22
CA ILE A 159 -3.52 -4.98 3.22
C ILE A 159 -2.20 -5.64 3.64
N ARG A 160 -2.08 -6.93 3.36
CA ARG A 160 -0.89 -7.72 3.63
C ARG A 160 -0.46 -8.46 2.39
N GLY A 161 0.84 -8.67 2.25
CA GLY A 161 1.36 -9.51 1.18
C GLY A 161 2.86 -9.71 1.27
N LYS A 162 3.38 -10.48 0.32
CA LYS A 162 4.81 -10.80 0.24
C LYS A 162 5.45 -10.13 -0.97
N VAL A 163 6.65 -9.60 -0.77
CA VAL A 163 7.42 -8.88 -1.79
C VAL A 163 8.76 -9.59 -2.00
N GLY A 164 8.94 -10.12 -3.19
CA GLY A 164 10.07 -10.94 -3.59
C GLY A 164 11.15 -10.17 -4.33
N PHE A 165 12.39 -10.52 -4.03
CA PHE A 165 13.63 -9.99 -4.61
C PHE A 165 14.54 -11.14 -5.04
N HIS A 166 15.43 -10.88 -5.98
CA HIS A 166 16.37 -11.86 -6.52
C HIS A 166 17.79 -11.32 -6.41
N VAL A 167 18.61 -11.94 -5.57
CA VAL A 167 19.90 -11.40 -5.09
C VAL A 167 21.00 -12.45 -5.16
N PRO A 168 22.29 -12.06 -5.16
CA PRO A 168 23.39 -13.01 -5.02
C PRO A 168 23.28 -13.88 -3.77
N GLU A 169 23.69 -15.14 -3.88
CA GLU A 169 23.52 -16.15 -2.82
C GLU A 169 24.35 -15.86 -1.56
N ASP A 170 25.52 -15.25 -1.72
CA ASP A 170 26.48 -14.94 -0.66
C ASP A 170 26.12 -13.69 0.16
N GLN A 171 25.22 -12.85 -0.35
CA GLN A 171 24.82 -11.61 0.31
C GLN A 171 23.82 -11.82 1.45
N THR A 172 23.99 -11.06 2.53
CA THR A 172 23.17 -11.09 3.74
C THR A 172 23.02 -9.69 4.33
N ASN A 173 22.25 -9.54 5.42
CA ASN A 173 22.05 -8.27 6.13
C ASN A 173 21.45 -7.17 5.24
N PHE A 174 20.41 -7.55 4.50
CA PHE A 174 19.70 -6.61 3.64
C PHE A 174 18.83 -5.65 4.46
N THR A 175 18.61 -4.46 3.91
CA THR A 175 17.64 -3.48 4.38
C THR A 175 16.48 -3.44 3.38
N PHE A 176 15.26 -3.69 3.85
CA PHE A 176 14.04 -3.44 3.08
C PHE A 176 13.70 -1.96 3.13
N VAL A 177 13.39 -1.37 1.98
CA VAL A 177 13.12 0.07 1.84
C VAL A 177 11.72 0.27 1.27
N TYR A 178 10.91 1.08 1.96
CA TYR A 178 9.59 1.52 1.52
C TYR A 178 9.57 3.04 1.31
N GLU A 179 9.22 3.48 0.10
CA GLU A 179 9.07 4.89 -0.27
C GLU A 179 7.59 5.28 -0.18
N ALA A 180 7.20 5.97 0.89
CA ALA A 180 5.80 6.35 1.13
C ALA A 180 5.29 7.37 0.11
N ASN A 181 6.17 8.26 -0.37
CA ASN A 181 5.87 9.16 -1.49
C ASN A 181 6.94 9.04 -2.58
N LEU A 182 6.50 8.78 -3.82
CA LEU A 182 7.34 8.58 -5.01
C LEU A 182 8.14 9.82 -5.47
N ILE A 183 7.96 10.95 -4.80
CA ILE A 183 8.73 12.19 -5.04
C ILE A 183 9.93 12.34 -4.08
N GLY A 184 10.29 11.26 -3.36
CA GLY A 184 11.46 11.21 -2.47
C GLY A 184 11.21 11.76 -1.06
N LEU A 185 9.96 11.84 -0.64
CA LEU A 185 9.54 12.48 0.61
C LEU A 185 8.94 11.43 1.56
N GLY A 186 9.81 10.81 2.36
CA GLY A 186 9.42 9.77 3.33
C GLY A 186 9.84 8.37 2.90
N GLU A 187 11.04 7.97 3.31
CA GLU A 187 11.60 6.62 3.16
C GLU A 187 11.58 5.90 4.52
N VAL A 188 11.19 4.64 4.53
CA VAL A 188 11.29 3.76 5.70
C VAL A 188 12.27 2.65 5.38
N SER A 189 13.35 2.57 6.17
CA SER A 189 14.37 1.53 6.06
C SER A 189 14.23 0.53 7.21
N VAL A 190 14.10 -0.76 6.90
CA VAL A 190 13.95 -1.84 7.89
C VAL A 190 15.06 -2.88 7.70
N ASN A 191 15.88 -3.09 8.73
CA ASN A 191 16.91 -4.12 8.75
C ASN A 191 16.28 -5.52 8.86
N LEU A 192 16.58 -6.40 7.90
CA LEU A 192 16.10 -7.78 7.90
C LEU A 192 16.94 -8.71 8.79
N GLY A 193 18.15 -8.30 9.17
CA GLY A 193 19.09 -9.15 9.90
C GLY A 193 19.73 -10.23 9.00
N SER A 194 20.39 -11.20 9.65
CA SER A 194 21.16 -12.24 8.97
C SER A 194 20.41 -13.55 8.75
N THR A 195 19.31 -13.78 9.48
CA THR A 195 18.54 -15.03 9.46
C THR A 195 17.05 -14.76 9.18
N PRO A 196 16.38 -15.61 8.38
CA PRO A 196 14.94 -15.57 8.21
C PRO A 196 14.21 -15.58 9.56
N ILE A 197 13.14 -14.80 9.63
CA ILE A 197 12.26 -14.70 10.80
C ILE A 197 10.84 -14.46 10.30
N ALA A 198 9.85 -15.00 11.03
CA ALA A 198 8.44 -14.76 10.78
C ALA A 198 7.74 -14.44 12.10
N MET A 199 7.02 -13.32 12.13
CA MET A 199 6.18 -12.91 13.25
C MET A 199 4.71 -13.06 12.90
N ASN A 200 3.89 -13.32 13.92
CA ASN A 200 2.44 -13.26 13.76
C ASN A 200 2.00 -11.80 13.57
N PRO A 201 1.03 -11.51 12.69
CA PRO A 201 0.43 -10.18 12.60
C PRO A 201 -0.04 -9.67 13.96
N PRO A 202 0.12 -8.37 14.26
CA PRO A 202 -0.47 -7.78 15.45
C PRO A 202 -2.00 -7.90 15.38
N THR A 203 -2.63 -8.21 16.51
CA THR A 203 -4.09 -8.36 16.61
C THR A 203 -4.84 -7.04 16.45
N ASP A 204 -4.18 -5.92 16.73
CA ASP A 204 -4.71 -4.57 16.57
C ASP A 204 -3.58 -3.60 16.21
N LEU A 205 -3.82 -2.76 15.21
CA LEU A 205 -2.95 -1.64 14.83
C LEU A 205 -3.44 -0.29 15.38
N SER A 206 -4.56 -0.30 16.11
CA SER A 206 -5.23 0.87 16.69
C SER A 206 -5.52 1.96 15.66
N LEU A 207 -6.03 1.54 14.49
CA LEU A 207 -6.41 2.45 13.41
C LEU A 207 -7.53 3.39 13.84
N VAL A 208 -7.39 4.67 13.46
CA VAL A 208 -8.40 5.71 13.77
C VAL A 208 -9.73 5.44 13.06
N GLN A 209 -9.66 4.88 11.86
CA GLN A 209 -10.81 4.54 11.03
C GLN A 209 -11.00 3.02 11.06
N GLN A 210 -12.26 2.57 11.05
CA GLN A 210 -12.61 1.17 10.91
C GLN A 210 -13.38 0.99 9.60
N GLN A 211 -13.04 -0.06 8.85
CA GLN A 211 -13.80 -0.39 7.65
C GLN A 211 -15.21 -0.88 8.00
N MET A 212 -16.17 -0.49 7.18
CA MET A 212 -17.49 -1.10 7.22
C MET A 212 -17.41 -2.50 6.60
N VAL A 213 -17.68 -3.52 7.42
CA VAL A 213 -17.72 -4.92 6.99
C VAL A 213 -19.18 -5.37 7.01
N TYR A 214 -19.67 -5.77 5.84
CA TYR A 214 -21.01 -6.30 5.65
C TYR A 214 -21.04 -7.82 5.83
N LYS A 215 -22.20 -8.35 6.19
CA LYS A 215 -22.43 -9.79 6.33
C LYS A 215 -22.85 -10.39 4.99
N ILE A 216 -22.62 -11.68 4.84
CA ILE A 216 -23.18 -12.47 3.73
C ILE A 216 -24.71 -12.31 3.76
N GLY A 217 -25.29 -12.01 2.60
CA GLY A 217 -26.72 -11.74 2.43
C GLY A 217 -27.12 -10.26 2.52
N ASP A 218 -26.26 -9.36 2.99
CA ASP A 218 -26.56 -7.92 3.00
C ASP A 218 -26.65 -7.36 1.57
N LEU A 219 -27.64 -6.49 1.32
CA LEU A 219 -27.73 -5.70 0.08
C LEU A 219 -26.95 -4.40 0.26
N ILE A 220 -25.93 -4.20 -0.57
CA ILE A 220 -25.00 -3.07 -0.46
C ILE A 220 -25.16 -2.19 -1.69
N GLU A 221 -25.59 -0.95 -1.50
CA GLU A 221 -25.65 0.03 -2.59
C GLU A 221 -24.34 0.81 -2.69
N ILE A 222 -23.73 0.81 -3.87
CA ILE A 222 -22.54 1.62 -4.18
C ILE A 222 -22.59 2.11 -5.61
N SER A 223 -22.58 3.44 -5.80
CA SER A 223 -22.54 4.07 -7.13
C SER A 223 -23.62 3.56 -8.10
N GLY A 224 -24.84 3.30 -7.61
CA GLY A 224 -25.95 2.77 -8.41
C GLY A 224 -25.85 1.27 -8.72
N LEU A 225 -24.88 0.55 -8.15
CA LEU A 225 -24.88 -0.91 -8.09
C LEU A 225 -25.50 -1.37 -6.77
N VAL A 226 -26.28 -2.45 -6.81
CA VAL A 226 -26.62 -3.23 -5.63
C VAL A 226 -25.83 -4.53 -5.68
N ILE A 227 -24.98 -4.75 -4.68
CA ILE A 227 -24.11 -5.90 -4.56
C ILE A 227 -24.57 -6.75 -3.38
N GLN A 228 -24.62 -8.07 -3.58
CA GLN A 228 -24.92 -9.04 -2.53
C GLN A 228 -23.97 -10.23 -2.65
N VAL A 229 -23.32 -10.58 -1.54
CA VAL A 229 -22.66 -11.89 -1.43
C VAL A 229 -23.71 -12.90 -1.00
N LEU A 230 -24.00 -13.88 -1.86
CA LEU A 230 -25.01 -14.89 -1.63
C LEU A 230 -24.46 -16.04 -0.79
N GLN A 231 -23.27 -16.53 -1.14
CA GLN A 231 -22.68 -17.71 -0.52
C GLN A 231 -21.15 -17.70 -0.62
N VAL A 232 -20.50 -18.32 0.36
CA VAL A 232 -19.09 -18.72 0.29
C VAL A 232 -19.01 -20.25 0.37
N SER A 233 -18.20 -20.86 -0.48
CA SER A 233 -17.97 -22.31 -0.51
C SER A 233 -16.48 -22.65 -0.66
N PHE A 234 -16.12 -23.88 -0.30
CA PHE A 234 -14.75 -24.37 -0.30
C PHE A 234 -14.66 -25.65 -1.14
N PRO A 235 -14.60 -25.55 -2.47
CA PRO A 235 -14.55 -26.72 -3.33
C PRO A 235 -13.20 -27.44 -3.21
N ASP A 236 -13.23 -28.78 -3.21
CA ASP A 236 -12.01 -29.62 -3.15
C ASP A 236 -11.20 -29.60 -4.46
N GLY A 237 -11.80 -29.10 -5.55
CA GLY A 237 -11.24 -29.16 -6.90
C GLY A 237 -11.60 -30.45 -7.64
N ASN A 238 -10.73 -30.90 -8.54
CA ASN A 238 -10.87 -32.15 -9.29
C ASN A 238 -9.52 -32.90 -9.37
N GLU A 239 -9.43 -33.97 -10.16
CA GLU A 239 -8.19 -34.76 -10.28
C GLU A 239 -7.00 -33.99 -10.84
N ILE A 240 -7.26 -32.96 -11.65
CA ILE A 240 -6.25 -32.15 -12.35
C ILE A 240 -5.91 -30.88 -11.55
N VAL A 241 -6.92 -30.26 -10.94
CA VAL A 241 -6.80 -28.96 -10.25
C VAL A 241 -7.20 -29.13 -8.80
N LYS A 242 -6.22 -29.11 -7.90
CA LYS A 242 -6.39 -29.19 -6.44
C LYS A 242 -5.68 -28.01 -5.78
N PRO A 243 -6.11 -27.59 -4.58
CA PRO A 243 -5.35 -26.61 -3.83
C PRO A 243 -3.97 -27.19 -3.47
N LYS A 244 -2.98 -26.30 -3.32
CA LYS A 244 -1.66 -26.66 -2.80
C LYS A 244 -1.79 -27.16 -1.35
N GLU A 245 -0.82 -27.93 -0.88
CA GLU A 245 -0.76 -28.35 0.52
C GLU A 245 -0.83 -27.15 1.46
N GLY A 246 -1.71 -27.21 2.46
CA GLY A 246 -1.97 -26.11 3.39
C GLY A 246 -2.89 -25.00 2.87
N TYR A 247 -3.38 -25.10 1.62
CA TYR A 247 -4.32 -24.15 1.02
C TYR A 247 -5.68 -24.80 0.77
N ARG A 248 -6.69 -23.97 0.52
CA ARG A 248 -8.04 -24.37 0.06
C ARG A 248 -8.50 -23.43 -1.04
N PHE A 249 -9.38 -23.90 -1.91
CA PHE A 249 -10.11 -22.99 -2.80
C PHE A 249 -11.21 -22.28 -2.02
N VAL A 250 -11.48 -21.03 -2.39
CA VAL A 250 -12.59 -20.23 -1.89
C VAL A 250 -13.37 -19.75 -3.11
N ALA A 251 -14.65 -20.09 -3.18
CA ALA A 251 -15.56 -19.60 -4.20
C ALA A 251 -16.61 -18.71 -3.54
N VAL A 252 -16.76 -17.49 -4.05
CA VAL A 252 -17.74 -16.51 -3.58
C VAL A 252 -18.79 -16.32 -4.66
N ASP A 253 -20.04 -16.59 -4.31
CA ASP A 253 -21.19 -16.31 -5.16
C ASP A 253 -21.66 -14.87 -4.90
N VAL A 254 -21.62 -14.04 -5.94
CA VAL A 254 -21.90 -12.60 -5.86
C VAL A 254 -22.95 -12.25 -6.91
N GLN A 255 -24.05 -11.64 -6.44
CA GLN A 255 -25.02 -10.99 -7.31
C GLN A 255 -24.69 -9.51 -7.38
N VAL A 256 -24.69 -8.97 -8.61
CA VAL A 256 -24.57 -7.53 -8.85
C VAL A 256 -25.69 -7.09 -9.77
N GLU A 257 -26.43 -6.07 -9.34
CA GLU A 257 -27.51 -5.46 -10.10
C GLU A 257 -27.16 -4.00 -10.38
N ASN A 258 -27.23 -3.59 -11.66
CA ASN A 258 -27.08 -2.18 -12.02
C ASN A 258 -28.44 -1.49 -11.95
N GLN A 259 -28.64 -0.68 -10.92
CA GLN A 259 -29.82 0.17 -10.72
C GLN A 259 -29.57 1.63 -11.14
N GLY A 260 -28.36 1.93 -11.62
CA GLY A 260 -28.00 3.24 -12.15
C GLY A 260 -28.49 3.46 -13.59
N GLU A 261 -28.35 4.71 -14.05
CA GLU A 261 -28.75 5.11 -15.40
C GLU A 261 -27.67 4.83 -16.47
N LEU A 262 -26.44 4.52 -16.05
CA LEU A 262 -25.29 4.32 -16.92
C LEU A 262 -24.90 2.85 -16.99
N VAL A 263 -24.34 2.43 -18.12
CA VAL A 263 -23.67 1.13 -18.24
C VAL A 263 -22.47 1.10 -17.30
N GLN A 264 -22.33 0.02 -16.54
CA GLN A 264 -21.22 -0.21 -15.62
C GLN A 264 -20.49 -1.49 -16.01
N GLU A 265 -19.16 -1.43 -16.09
CA GLU A 265 -18.31 -2.60 -16.35
C GLU A 265 -17.86 -3.22 -15.02
N ILE A 266 -18.06 -4.54 -14.91
CA ILE A 266 -17.69 -5.32 -13.73
C ILE A 266 -16.66 -6.36 -14.13
N THR A 267 -15.54 -6.40 -13.41
CA THR A 267 -14.45 -7.35 -13.62
C THR A 267 -13.96 -7.91 -12.29
N SER A 268 -14.06 -9.23 -12.14
CA SER A 268 -13.61 -9.91 -10.93
C SER A 268 -12.09 -9.84 -10.73
N ILE A 269 -11.31 -9.76 -11.80
CA ILE A 269 -9.84 -9.80 -11.72
C ILE A 269 -9.27 -8.49 -11.14
N VAL A 270 -9.92 -7.36 -11.40
CA VAL A 270 -9.38 -6.03 -11.03
C VAL A 270 -10.12 -5.42 -9.85
N GLN A 271 -11.41 -5.71 -9.69
CA GLN A 271 -12.27 -5.05 -8.69
C GLN A 271 -12.54 -5.91 -7.46
N MET A 272 -12.20 -7.20 -7.48
CA MET A 272 -12.52 -8.12 -6.39
C MET A 272 -11.27 -8.81 -5.88
N TYR A 273 -11.10 -8.82 -4.57
CA TYR A 273 -10.02 -9.53 -3.88
C TYR A 273 -10.54 -10.11 -2.57
N LEU A 274 -9.86 -11.14 -2.09
CA LEU A 274 -10.10 -11.75 -0.79
C LEU A 274 -8.97 -11.38 0.14
N LYS A 275 -9.33 -11.01 1.37
CA LYS A 275 -8.40 -10.77 2.47
C LYS A 275 -8.85 -11.54 3.70
N ASP A 276 -7.90 -11.92 4.55
CA ASP A 276 -8.23 -12.54 5.82
C ASP A 276 -8.36 -11.46 6.92
N SER A 277 -8.48 -11.87 8.18
CA SER A 277 -8.60 -10.93 9.31
C SER A 277 -7.33 -10.10 9.55
N THR A 278 -6.22 -10.43 8.89
CA THR A 278 -4.92 -9.78 9.00
C THR A 278 -4.57 -8.91 7.79
N GLY A 279 -5.50 -8.76 6.84
CA GLY A 279 -5.31 -8.02 5.58
C GLY A 279 -5.04 -8.95 4.41
#